data_AF-A0A1F5S4K3-F1
#
_entry.id   AF-A0A1F5S4K3-F1
#
_cell.length_a   1.000
_cell.length_b   1.000
_cell.length_c   1.000
_cell.angle_alpha   90.00
_cell.angle_beta   90.00
_cell.angle_gamma   90.00
#
_symmetry.space_group_name_H-M   'P 1'
#
loop_
_entity.id
_entity.type
_entity.pdbx_description
1 polymer ?
#
loop_
_entity_poly.entity_id
_entity_poly.type
_entity_poly.pdbx_seq_one_letter_code
_entity_poly.pdbx_strand_id
1 'polypeptide(L)'
;MQKFYRKKIYFFLTLALCFTIANSACPRRQAQAFYLEVPNKMQNAFNSLKNQGRVLGETVTNQDNAVVSAPSDNYAAQPMETKPIETCNINGTEMPGPCSGYSSAPNPQPQQDNNQWQKEEAERQAKDEQMQKENEERRKKDEERWLKDVQRGNKEMAKNLNRLSGMFKKAEKEGTAIPAEIKEKLELAKNIIESVKTITIEELQNFDMQELGDLMRELEEAREELIDKAQRLKDMKRGLKDMTRELARFEKQVEKLKKQKYAIPEELATVLKDIKTTVDAIQKAKTWEEAETAGIENMQDLWESLNENRHQLEMLSRWPQTVKEIDRELKKLDQELKRTKKMADNAKKKGIDIASLYDDFENAVNKLKSAKGVALKMMAEGDGESAFEVVENDIFGQMEDVWEYQRILHTVSDLGRIRSEIKRGLNESHRMMMQLKRKKIDISEIEKLIVYASMRAKEIDNLLKAKPVDIDKVIDTLGELEDLRQEFDDAVAELTGQENIMPWEKGENQLQAPKLPDNWNKIVPQKSCDEKCEEKKAVEKKMEEKKAEPVLEPIPTGNEAG
;
A
#
# COMPACT_ATOMS: atom_id res chain seq x y z
N MET A 1 35.40 53.54 -2.39
CA MET A 1 34.24 52.83 -2.97
C MET A 1 34.45 51.32 -3.19
N GLN A 2 35.59 50.83 -3.69
CA GLN A 2 35.83 49.37 -3.89
C GLN A 2 35.70 48.52 -2.61
N LYS A 3 36.13 49.01 -1.45
CA LYS A 3 35.95 48.31 -0.15
C LYS A 3 34.49 48.16 0.28
N PHE A 4 33.61 49.05 -0.19
CA PHE A 4 32.18 49.03 0.14
C PHE A 4 31.42 48.00 -0.71
N TYR A 5 31.83 47.82 -1.97
CA TYR A 5 31.25 46.81 -2.87
C TYR A 5 31.64 45.38 -2.49
N ARG A 6 32.90 45.13 -2.09
CA ARG A 6 33.30 43.80 -1.60
C ARG A 6 32.50 43.38 -0.37
N LYS A 7 32.26 44.27 0.60
CA LYS A 7 31.44 43.95 1.77
C LYS A 7 29.99 43.58 1.44
N LYS A 8 29.37 44.22 0.43
CA LYS A 8 28.01 43.86 0.01
C LYS A 8 27.93 42.53 -0.73
N ILE A 9 28.92 42.22 -1.59
CA ILE A 9 28.95 40.94 -2.32
C ILE A 9 29.15 39.78 -1.34
N TYR A 10 30.06 39.90 -0.37
CA TYR A 10 30.21 38.89 0.68
C TYR A 10 28.94 38.76 1.53
N PHE A 11 28.27 39.88 1.87
CA PHE A 11 27.01 39.82 2.61
C PHE A 11 25.92 39.06 1.85
N PHE A 12 25.76 39.29 0.54
CA PHE A 12 24.80 38.57 -0.29
C PHE A 12 25.14 37.09 -0.48
N LEU A 13 26.42 36.75 -0.67
CA LEU A 13 26.88 35.35 -0.75
C LEU A 13 26.68 34.60 0.58
N THR A 14 26.92 35.27 1.71
CA THR A 14 26.70 34.67 3.05
C THR A 14 25.21 34.50 3.33
N LEU A 15 24.37 35.45 2.91
CA LEU A 15 22.91 35.35 3.05
C LEU A 15 22.32 34.26 2.17
N ALA A 16 22.83 34.10 0.94
CA ALA A 16 22.47 33.00 0.06
C ALA A 16 22.86 31.66 0.67
N LEU A 17 24.09 31.52 1.18
CA LEU A 17 24.56 30.28 1.82
C LEU A 17 23.76 29.94 3.09
N CYS A 18 23.41 30.94 3.91
CA CYS A 18 22.54 30.75 5.08
C CYS A 18 21.12 30.34 4.68
N PHE A 19 20.59 30.80 3.55
CA PHE A 19 19.27 30.40 3.06
C PHE A 19 19.27 28.95 2.54
N THR A 20 20.36 28.50 1.91
CA THR A 20 20.51 27.11 1.47
C THR A 20 20.67 26.15 2.65
N ILE A 21 21.39 26.56 3.71
CA ILE A 21 21.59 25.74 4.92
C ILE A 21 20.33 25.73 5.81
N ALA A 22 19.59 26.84 5.89
CA ALA A 22 18.34 26.89 6.65
C ALA A 22 17.23 26.03 6.03
N ASN A 23 17.22 25.86 4.70
CA ASN A 23 16.27 24.99 4.01
C ASN A 23 16.61 23.49 4.12
N SER A 24 17.86 23.12 4.45
CA SER A 24 18.26 21.71 4.63
C SER A 24 18.18 21.20 6.07
N ALA A 25 18.03 22.08 7.07
CA ALA A 25 18.05 21.72 8.48
C ALA A 25 16.66 21.57 9.16
N CYS A 26 15.56 21.85 8.47
CA CYS A 26 14.22 21.54 8.97
C CYS A 26 13.72 20.25 8.30
N PRO A 27 13.58 19.12 9.03
CA PRO A 27 12.81 18.01 8.51
C PRO A 27 11.38 18.51 8.31
N ARG A 28 10.99 18.77 7.05
CA ARG A 28 9.59 18.89 6.66
C ARG A 28 8.93 17.64 7.24
N ARG A 29 8.05 17.82 8.23
CA ARG A 29 7.11 16.78 8.62
C ARG A 29 6.43 16.36 7.33
N GLN A 30 6.81 15.20 6.79
CA GLN A 30 6.08 14.59 5.71
C GLN A 30 4.64 14.54 6.20
N ALA A 31 3.76 15.27 5.51
CA ALA A 31 2.35 15.05 5.67
C ALA A 31 2.18 13.56 5.42
N GLN A 32 1.82 12.81 6.46
CA GLN A 32 1.41 11.43 6.28
C GLN A 32 0.25 11.51 5.30
N ALA A 33 0.52 11.18 4.04
CA ALA A 33 -0.53 10.89 3.09
C ALA A 33 -1.33 9.80 3.77
N PHE A 34 -2.55 10.15 4.19
CA PHE A 34 -3.53 9.18 4.66
C PHE A 34 -3.92 8.35 3.43
N TYR A 35 -3.02 7.46 3.00
CA TYR A 35 -3.41 6.31 2.20
C TYR A 35 -4.31 5.50 3.09
N LEU A 36 -5.60 5.74 2.91
CA LEU A 36 -6.68 5.05 3.55
C LEU A 36 -6.79 3.74 2.77
N GLU A 37 -5.82 2.85 2.92
CA GLU A 37 -5.91 1.48 2.38
C GLU A 37 -7.18 0.86 2.97
N VAL A 38 -8.01 0.25 2.11
CA VAL A 38 -9.00 -0.73 2.59
C VAL A 38 -8.19 -1.75 3.39
N PRO A 39 -8.47 -1.97 4.68
CA PRO A 39 -7.74 -3.00 5.40
C PRO A 39 -7.88 -4.30 4.60
N ASN A 40 -6.78 -4.89 4.13
CA ASN A 40 -6.79 -6.15 3.36
C ASN A 40 -7.66 -7.24 4.02
N LYS A 41 -7.86 -7.14 5.34
CA LYS A 41 -8.79 -7.96 6.12
C LYS A 41 -10.26 -7.89 5.67
N MET A 42 -10.74 -6.75 5.17
CA MET A 42 -12.12 -6.60 4.66
C MET A 42 -12.30 -7.19 3.26
N GLN A 43 -11.37 -6.93 2.35
CA GLN A 43 -11.37 -7.59 1.04
C GLN A 43 -11.28 -9.11 1.19
N ASN A 44 -10.46 -9.59 2.13
CA ASN A 44 -10.37 -11.01 2.44
C ASN A 44 -11.65 -11.56 3.09
N ALA A 45 -12.38 -10.78 3.90
CA ALA A 45 -13.65 -11.20 4.48
C ALA A 45 -14.74 -11.33 3.39
N PHE A 46 -14.85 -10.36 2.48
CA PHE A 46 -15.78 -10.44 1.34
C PHE A 46 -15.41 -11.55 0.34
N ASN A 47 -14.12 -11.72 0.04
CA ASN A 47 -13.65 -12.78 -0.84
C ASN A 47 -13.83 -14.17 -0.21
N SER A 48 -13.71 -14.29 1.13
CA SER A 48 -14.03 -15.51 1.86
C SER A 48 -15.52 -15.84 1.80
N LEU A 49 -16.40 -14.84 1.94
CA LEU A 49 -17.85 -15.00 1.76
C LEU A 49 -18.21 -15.41 0.33
N LYS A 50 -17.57 -14.80 -0.68
CA LYS A 50 -17.76 -15.11 -2.11
C LYS A 50 -17.33 -16.54 -2.46
N ASN A 51 -16.20 -17.00 -1.93
CA ASN A 51 -15.69 -18.34 -2.21
C ASN A 51 -16.45 -19.44 -1.47
N GLN A 52 -17.16 -19.12 -0.38
CA GLN A 52 -17.99 -20.07 0.36
C GLN A 52 -19.43 -20.15 -0.19
N GLY A 53 -19.98 -19.06 -0.74
CA GLY A 53 -21.30 -19.06 -1.37
C GLY A 53 -21.39 -19.84 -2.68
N ARG A 54 -20.26 -20.03 -3.38
CA ARG A 54 -20.23 -20.70 -4.70
C ARG A 54 -20.21 -22.24 -4.65
N VAL A 55 -20.08 -22.85 -3.47
CA VAL A 55 -19.94 -24.32 -3.34
C VAL A 55 -21.29 -25.04 -3.21
N LEU A 56 -22.41 -24.34 -3.05
CA LEU A 56 -23.72 -24.97 -2.79
C LEU A 56 -24.84 -24.61 -3.77
N GLY A 57 -24.52 -24.09 -4.96
CA GLY A 57 -25.52 -23.65 -5.93
C GLY A 57 -25.20 -24.03 -7.37
N GLU A 58 -25.12 -25.32 -7.70
CA GLU A 58 -25.16 -25.76 -9.11
C GLU A 58 -25.72 -27.18 -9.23
N THR A 59 -27.04 -27.29 -9.23
CA THR A 59 -27.77 -28.45 -9.77
C THR A 59 -28.95 -27.96 -10.62
N VAL A 60 -28.69 -27.46 -11.84
CA VAL A 60 -29.73 -27.32 -12.88
C VAL A 60 -29.14 -27.63 -14.26
N THR A 61 -29.49 -28.83 -14.73
CA THR A 61 -29.71 -29.32 -16.11
C THR A 61 -28.81 -28.87 -17.28
N ASN A 62 -28.13 -29.88 -17.85
CA ASN A 62 -27.62 -29.93 -19.22
C ASN A 62 -28.71 -29.65 -20.29
N GLN A 63 -28.42 -28.78 -21.26
CA GLN A 63 -28.65 -29.07 -22.68
C GLN A 63 -27.85 -28.11 -23.62
N ASP A 64 -26.91 -28.73 -24.33
CA ASP A 64 -26.44 -28.52 -25.70
C ASP A 64 -25.77 -27.22 -26.22
N ASN A 65 -24.59 -27.49 -26.81
CA ASN A 65 -23.91 -26.86 -27.95
C ASN A 65 -22.86 -25.74 -27.75
N ALA A 66 -21.61 -26.22 -27.72
CA ALA A 66 -20.50 -25.89 -28.63
C ALA A 66 -19.94 -24.45 -28.68
N VAL A 67 -18.67 -24.29 -28.30
CA VAL A 67 -17.49 -24.14 -29.20
C VAL A 67 -16.31 -23.59 -28.38
N VAL A 68 -15.27 -24.42 -28.25
CA VAL A 68 -13.82 -24.14 -28.28
C VAL A 68 -13.35 -22.72 -27.88
N SER A 69 -12.57 -22.64 -26.79
CA SER A 69 -11.16 -22.21 -26.79
C SER A 69 -10.56 -22.30 -25.39
N ALA A 70 -9.53 -23.12 -25.24
CA ALA A 70 -8.70 -23.23 -24.04
C ALA A 70 -7.59 -22.16 -24.04
N PRO A 71 -7.10 -21.78 -22.86
CA PRO A 71 -5.67 -21.66 -22.66
C PRO A 71 -5.20 -22.61 -21.56
N SER A 72 -4.10 -23.26 -21.87
CA SER A 72 -3.26 -24.02 -20.96
C SER A 72 -2.61 -23.11 -19.92
N ASP A 73 -2.44 -23.59 -18.70
CA ASP A 73 -1.10 -23.87 -18.16
C ASP A 73 -1.13 -24.14 -16.63
N ASN A 74 -0.44 -25.22 -16.29
CA ASN A 74 0.40 -25.38 -15.11
C ASN A 74 -0.21 -25.17 -13.71
N TYR A 75 -0.76 -26.26 -13.18
CA TYR A 75 -0.35 -26.69 -11.84
C TYR A 75 0.16 -28.13 -11.91
N ALA A 76 1.48 -28.26 -11.85
CA ALA A 76 2.17 -29.52 -11.61
C ALA A 76 1.73 -30.06 -10.24
N ALA A 77 0.79 -30.99 -10.25
CA ALA A 77 0.53 -31.84 -9.09
C ALA A 77 1.77 -32.71 -8.86
N GLN A 78 2.40 -32.55 -7.70
CA GLN A 78 3.44 -33.45 -7.25
C GLN A 78 2.87 -34.87 -7.19
N PRO A 79 3.53 -35.89 -7.77
CA PRO A 79 3.11 -37.27 -7.59
C PRO A 79 3.27 -37.61 -6.11
N MET A 80 2.17 -37.86 -5.41
CA MET A 80 2.25 -38.55 -4.13
C MET A 80 2.81 -39.93 -4.42
N GLU A 81 4.03 -40.15 -3.95
CA GLU A 81 4.75 -41.42 -4.00
C GLU A 81 3.95 -42.44 -3.16
N THR A 82 2.98 -43.10 -3.80
CA THR A 82 2.22 -44.18 -3.20
C THR A 82 3.16 -45.35 -3.00
N LYS A 83 3.58 -45.59 -1.75
CA LYS A 83 4.31 -46.80 -1.37
C LYS A 83 3.52 -48.02 -1.88
N PRO A 84 4.16 -48.98 -2.58
CA PRO A 84 3.49 -50.18 -3.05
C PRO A 84 2.87 -50.90 -1.84
N ILE A 85 1.55 -51.08 -1.89
CA ILE A 85 0.83 -51.90 -0.92
C ILE A 85 1.24 -53.34 -1.21
N GLU A 86 2.00 -53.96 -0.32
CA GLU A 86 2.33 -55.39 -0.43
C GLU A 86 1.03 -56.20 -0.37
N THR A 87 0.69 -56.90 -1.44
CA THR A 87 -0.45 -57.82 -1.52
C THR A 87 0.05 -59.26 -1.45
N CYS A 88 -0.52 -60.05 -0.54
CA CYS A 88 -0.20 -61.47 -0.42
C CYS A 88 -1.30 -62.31 -1.08
N ASN A 89 -0.94 -63.19 -2.02
CA ASN A 89 -1.88 -64.10 -2.67
C ASN A 89 -1.94 -65.41 -1.87
N ILE A 90 -3.04 -65.63 -1.16
CA ILE A 90 -3.29 -66.84 -0.36
C ILE A 90 -4.47 -67.57 -1.00
N ASN A 91 -4.21 -68.77 -1.53
CA ASN A 91 -5.21 -69.62 -2.20
C ASN A 91 -6.02 -68.92 -3.33
N GLY A 92 -5.38 -68.03 -4.09
CA GLY A 92 -5.98 -67.41 -5.30
C GLY A 92 -6.72 -66.10 -5.06
N THR A 93 -6.69 -65.55 -3.84
CA THR A 93 -7.28 -64.24 -3.51
C THR A 93 -6.20 -63.29 -2.99
N GLU A 94 -6.10 -62.08 -3.57
CA GLU A 94 -5.13 -61.05 -3.16
C GLU A 94 -5.66 -60.25 -1.96
N MET A 95 -4.88 -60.20 -0.88
CA MET A 95 -5.21 -59.46 0.35
C MET A 95 -4.12 -58.41 0.64
N PRO A 96 -4.48 -57.15 0.97
CA PRO A 96 -3.50 -56.09 1.27
C PRO A 96 -2.87 -56.26 2.66
N GLY A 97 -1.54 -56.38 2.73
CA GLY A 97 -0.76 -56.50 3.97
C GLY A 97 0.45 -57.44 3.84
N PRO A 98 1.51 -57.26 4.67
CA PRO A 98 2.73 -58.07 4.61
C PRO A 98 2.46 -59.55 4.96
N CYS A 99 2.98 -60.48 4.15
CA CYS A 99 2.78 -61.93 4.30
C CYS A 99 3.31 -62.51 5.64
N SER A 100 4.05 -61.75 6.44
CA SER A 100 4.70 -62.21 7.68
C SER A 100 3.72 -62.57 8.82
N GLY A 101 2.44 -62.21 8.70
CA GLY A 101 1.38 -62.64 9.62
C GLY A 101 0.76 -64.01 9.31
N TYR A 102 1.05 -64.60 8.15
CA TYR A 102 0.50 -65.88 7.71
C TYR A 102 1.54 -66.99 7.85
N SER A 103 1.94 -67.29 9.09
CA SER A 103 2.74 -68.48 9.38
C SER A 103 1.83 -69.71 9.32
N SER A 104 1.84 -70.37 8.17
CA SER A 104 1.35 -71.74 8.00
C SER A 104 2.18 -72.68 8.87
N ALA A 105 1.70 -72.97 10.07
CA ALA A 105 2.19 -74.06 10.90
C ALA A 105 1.85 -75.40 10.23
N PRO A 106 2.83 -76.31 10.03
CA PRO A 106 2.59 -77.63 9.46
C PRO A 106 1.96 -78.52 10.53
N ASN A 107 0.67 -78.82 10.36
CA ASN A 107 -0.02 -79.77 11.24
C ASN A 107 0.28 -81.20 10.72
N PRO A 108 0.83 -82.10 11.56
CA PRO A 108 1.18 -83.46 11.13
C PRO A 108 -0.07 -84.31 10.84
N GLN A 109 -0.02 -85.06 9.73
CA GLN A 109 -0.94 -86.16 9.47
C GLN A 109 -0.74 -87.29 10.51
N PRO A 110 -1.81 -87.84 11.11
CA PRO A 110 -1.79 -89.19 11.62
C PRO A 110 -2.37 -90.16 10.59
N GLN A 111 -1.72 -91.31 10.50
CA GLN A 111 -2.06 -92.45 9.65
C GLN A 111 -3.46 -93.00 9.91
N GLN A 112 -4.05 -93.49 8.82
CA GLN A 112 -5.22 -94.38 8.79
C GLN A 112 -4.96 -95.61 9.68
N ASP A 113 -5.91 -95.89 10.58
CA ASP A 113 -6.17 -97.24 11.07
C ASP A 113 -7.64 -97.58 10.78
N ASN A 114 -7.84 -98.75 10.22
CA ASN A 114 -9.03 -99.16 9.49
C ASN A 114 -9.67 -100.33 10.27
N ASN A 115 -10.55 -100.03 11.23
CA ASN A 115 -11.54 -100.98 11.81
C ASN A 115 -12.35 -100.35 12.96
N GLN A 116 -13.36 -99.49 12.69
CA GLN A 116 -14.44 -99.25 13.67
C GLN A 116 -15.74 -98.60 13.13
N TRP A 117 -16.10 -98.87 11.88
CA TRP A 117 -17.22 -98.22 11.16
C TRP A 117 -18.64 -98.73 11.47
N GLN A 118 -18.90 -99.27 12.67
CA GLN A 118 -20.26 -99.69 13.08
C GLN A 118 -20.68 -99.24 14.49
N LYS A 119 -19.89 -98.40 15.17
CA LYS A 119 -20.27 -97.79 16.46
C LYS A 119 -20.36 -96.25 16.43
N GLU A 120 -19.88 -95.59 15.37
CA GLU A 120 -19.84 -94.12 15.25
C GLU A 120 -21.10 -93.47 14.66
N GLU A 121 -22.00 -94.21 14.02
CA GLU A 121 -23.24 -93.65 13.43
C GLU A 121 -24.28 -93.28 14.50
N ALA A 122 -24.28 -93.98 15.64
CA ALA A 122 -25.12 -93.67 16.80
C ALA A 122 -24.54 -92.52 17.66
N GLU A 123 -23.21 -92.38 17.74
CA GLU A 123 -22.57 -91.24 18.41
C GLU A 123 -22.61 -89.95 17.58
N ARG A 124 -22.69 -90.04 16.24
CA ARG A 124 -22.92 -88.87 15.38
C ARG A 124 -24.33 -88.30 15.51
N GLN A 125 -25.37 -89.13 15.57
CA GLN A 125 -26.74 -88.65 15.81
C GLN A 125 -26.90 -88.02 17.21
N ALA A 126 -26.25 -88.57 18.23
CA ALA A 126 -26.25 -87.98 19.57
C ALA A 126 -25.44 -86.66 19.64
N LYS A 127 -24.33 -86.55 18.91
CA LYS A 127 -23.56 -85.30 18.75
C LYS A 127 -24.32 -84.25 17.94
N ASP A 128 -25.07 -84.64 16.92
CA ASP A 128 -25.87 -83.72 16.10
C ASP A 128 -27.06 -83.16 16.89
N GLU A 129 -27.74 -83.96 17.72
CA GLU A 129 -28.77 -83.46 18.65
C GLU A 129 -28.18 -82.55 19.75
N GLN A 130 -27.00 -82.89 20.26
CA GLN A 130 -26.30 -82.06 21.25
C GLN A 130 -25.82 -80.74 20.62
N MET A 131 -25.36 -80.76 19.37
CA MET A 131 -24.95 -79.60 18.61
C MET A 131 -26.14 -78.73 18.18
N GLN A 132 -27.29 -79.32 17.87
CA GLN A 132 -28.54 -78.59 17.63
C GLN A 132 -29.01 -77.86 18.89
N LYS A 133 -29.01 -78.52 20.05
CA LYS A 133 -29.33 -77.87 21.33
C LYS A 133 -28.33 -76.77 21.70
N GLU A 134 -27.03 -77.00 21.46
CA GLU A 134 -26.01 -75.97 21.69
C GLU A 134 -26.18 -74.78 20.73
N ASN A 135 -26.49 -75.02 19.45
CA ASN A 135 -26.76 -73.97 18.46
C ASN A 135 -28.03 -73.17 18.79
N GLU A 136 -29.06 -73.80 19.31
CA GLU A 136 -30.30 -73.13 19.71
C GLU A 136 -30.11 -72.30 20.98
N GLU A 137 -29.30 -72.79 21.94
CA GLU A 137 -28.88 -72.02 23.10
C GLU A 137 -27.96 -70.85 22.72
N ARG A 138 -27.05 -71.04 21.76
CA ARG A 138 -26.24 -69.96 21.18
C ARG A 138 -27.10 -68.91 20.49
N ARG A 139 -28.07 -69.33 19.65
CA ARG A 139 -29.03 -68.42 19.02
C ARG A 139 -29.79 -67.57 20.04
N LYS A 140 -30.31 -68.18 21.10
CA LYS A 140 -30.99 -67.43 22.17
C LYS A 140 -30.06 -66.44 22.87
N LYS A 141 -28.81 -66.83 23.14
CA LYS A 141 -27.80 -65.92 23.71
C LYS A 141 -27.43 -64.80 22.74
N ASP A 142 -27.36 -65.08 21.45
CA ASP A 142 -27.04 -64.09 20.41
C ASP A 142 -28.22 -63.12 20.19
N GLU A 143 -29.46 -63.62 20.18
CA GLU A 143 -30.69 -62.80 20.16
C GLU A 143 -30.79 -61.91 21.41
N GLU A 144 -30.46 -62.44 22.60
CA GLU A 144 -30.43 -61.66 23.85
C GLU A 144 -29.31 -60.60 23.85
N ARG A 145 -28.12 -60.93 23.32
CA ARG A 145 -27.03 -59.98 23.13
C ARG A 145 -27.41 -58.88 22.15
N TRP A 146 -27.98 -59.26 21.01
CA TRP A 146 -28.46 -58.33 20.00
C TRP A 146 -29.53 -57.39 20.55
N LEU A 147 -30.51 -57.90 21.31
CA LEU A 147 -31.52 -57.07 21.97
C LEU A 147 -30.89 -56.07 22.96
N LYS A 148 -29.91 -56.53 23.76
CA LYS A 148 -29.16 -55.65 24.68
C LYS A 148 -28.39 -54.58 23.92
N ASP A 149 -27.81 -54.90 22.77
CA ASP A 149 -27.07 -53.95 21.94
C ASP A 149 -28.00 -52.94 21.26
N VAL A 150 -29.16 -53.36 20.76
CA VAL A 150 -30.21 -52.46 20.25
C VAL A 150 -30.72 -51.54 21.35
N GLN A 151 -30.99 -52.05 22.56
CA GLN A 151 -31.40 -51.24 23.70
C GLN A 151 -30.33 -50.22 24.12
N ARG A 152 -29.04 -50.61 24.07
CA ARG A 152 -27.92 -49.69 24.30
C ARG A 152 -27.86 -48.62 23.22
N GLY A 153 -27.98 -48.99 21.95
CA GLY A 153 -28.02 -48.08 20.80
C GLY A 153 -29.17 -47.07 20.93
N ASN A 154 -30.37 -47.52 21.24
CA ASN A 154 -31.53 -46.63 21.48
C ASN A 154 -31.32 -45.68 22.64
N LYS A 155 -30.66 -46.13 23.72
CA LYS A 155 -30.33 -45.26 24.85
C LYS A 155 -29.33 -44.17 24.45
N GLU A 156 -28.39 -44.48 23.57
CA GLU A 156 -27.44 -43.50 23.01
C GLU A 156 -28.13 -42.55 22.04
N MET A 157 -28.97 -43.05 21.13
CA MET A 157 -29.77 -42.22 20.22
C MET A 157 -30.72 -41.28 20.98
N ALA A 158 -31.40 -41.76 22.03
CA ALA A 158 -32.23 -40.92 22.90
C ALA A 158 -31.42 -39.80 23.58
N LYS A 159 -30.19 -40.09 24.03
CA LYS A 159 -29.28 -39.07 24.57
C LYS A 159 -28.88 -38.05 23.50
N ASN A 160 -28.59 -38.50 22.28
CA ASN A 160 -28.25 -37.64 21.16
C ASN A 160 -29.42 -36.73 20.76
N LEU A 161 -30.65 -37.25 20.65
CA LEU A 161 -31.84 -36.44 20.39
C LEU A 161 -32.10 -35.42 21.50
N ASN A 162 -31.90 -35.80 22.77
CA ASN A 162 -32.03 -34.86 23.88
C ASN A 162 -30.96 -33.76 23.85
N ARG A 163 -29.72 -34.09 23.47
CA ARG A 163 -28.66 -33.11 23.23
C ARG A 163 -29.02 -32.18 22.07
N LEU A 164 -29.54 -32.74 20.98
CA LEU A 164 -29.93 -32.00 19.78
C LEU A 164 -31.10 -31.05 20.08
N SER A 165 -32.12 -31.51 20.81
CA SER A 165 -33.19 -30.67 21.35
C SER A 165 -32.66 -29.58 22.29
N GLY A 166 -31.67 -29.89 23.13
CA GLY A 166 -31.00 -28.91 23.99
C GLY A 166 -30.29 -27.81 23.20
N MET A 167 -29.59 -28.17 22.12
CA MET A 167 -28.95 -27.19 21.23
C MET A 167 -29.98 -26.33 20.49
N PHE A 168 -31.05 -26.94 20.00
CA PHE A 168 -32.16 -26.22 19.37
C PHE A 168 -32.79 -25.19 20.32
N LYS A 169 -33.10 -25.58 21.56
CA LYS A 169 -33.58 -24.63 22.58
C LYS A 169 -32.55 -23.53 22.87
N LYS A 170 -31.26 -23.83 22.80
CA LYS A 170 -30.21 -22.82 22.97
C LYS A 170 -30.15 -21.87 21.78
N ALA A 171 -30.24 -22.38 20.56
CA ALA A 171 -30.28 -21.59 19.33
C ALA A 171 -31.49 -20.66 19.31
N GLU A 172 -32.68 -21.14 19.70
CA GLU A 172 -33.88 -20.30 19.85
C GLU A 172 -33.69 -19.19 20.87
N LYS A 173 -33.05 -19.48 22.01
CA LYS A 173 -32.71 -18.46 23.02
C LYS A 173 -31.70 -17.44 22.49
N GLU A 174 -30.79 -17.86 21.62
CA GLU A 174 -29.84 -16.98 20.92
C GLU A 174 -30.49 -16.22 19.75
N GLY A 175 -31.75 -16.52 19.42
CA GLY A 175 -32.58 -15.84 18.44
C GLY A 175 -32.71 -16.55 17.10
N THR A 176 -32.08 -17.71 16.91
CA THR A 176 -32.20 -18.50 15.68
C THR A 176 -33.57 -19.17 15.61
N ALA A 177 -34.38 -18.83 14.61
CA ALA A 177 -35.65 -19.49 14.37
C ALA A 177 -35.40 -20.92 13.87
N ILE A 178 -36.06 -21.90 14.50
CA ILE A 178 -36.00 -23.29 14.05
C ILE A 178 -37.27 -23.57 13.25
N PRO A 179 -37.15 -23.97 11.97
CA PRO A 179 -38.27 -24.39 11.14
C PRO A 179 -39.19 -25.38 11.87
N ALA A 180 -40.51 -25.19 11.71
CA ALA A 180 -41.49 -26.06 12.35
C ALA A 180 -41.30 -27.53 11.95
N GLU A 181 -40.96 -27.78 10.69
CA GLU A 181 -40.67 -29.11 10.14
C GLU A 181 -39.56 -29.84 10.90
N ILE A 182 -38.49 -29.15 11.32
CA ILE A 182 -37.39 -29.76 12.09
C ILE A 182 -37.85 -30.13 13.49
N LYS A 183 -38.72 -29.32 14.11
CA LYS A 183 -39.30 -29.63 15.43
C LYS A 183 -40.22 -30.83 15.35
N GLU A 184 -41.02 -30.91 14.30
CA GLU A 184 -41.92 -32.05 14.04
C GLU A 184 -41.11 -33.33 13.80
N LYS A 185 -40.09 -33.30 12.95
CA LYS A 185 -39.17 -34.43 12.74
C LYS A 185 -38.48 -34.83 14.04
N LEU A 186 -38.04 -33.88 14.86
CA LEU A 186 -37.42 -34.17 16.15
C LEU A 186 -38.37 -34.90 17.12
N GLU A 187 -39.63 -34.47 17.20
CA GLU A 187 -40.63 -35.16 18.02
C GLU A 187 -41.00 -36.52 17.44
N LEU A 188 -41.08 -36.65 16.11
CA LEU A 188 -41.29 -37.94 15.44
C LEU A 188 -40.14 -38.91 15.76
N ALA A 189 -38.88 -38.46 15.69
CA ALA A 189 -37.71 -39.24 16.10
C ALA A 189 -37.80 -39.73 17.54
N LYS A 190 -38.22 -38.85 18.47
CA LYS A 190 -38.37 -39.20 19.88
C LYS A 190 -39.46 -40.24 20.07
N ASN A 191 -40.60 -40.08 19.40
CA ASN A 191 -41.72 -41.02 19.47
C ASN A 191 -41.32 -42.39 18.92
N ILE A 192 -40.61 -42.44 17.79
CA ILE A 192 -40.04 -43.67 17.22
C ILE A 192 -39.14 -44.33 18.28
N ILE A 193 -38.14 -43.63 18.83
CA ILE A 193 -37.23 -44.20 19.85
C ILE A 193 -37.96 -44.64 21.14
N GLU A 194 -38.98 -43.90 21.57
CA GLU A 194 -39.82 -44.29 22.71
C GLU A 194 -40.53 -45.62 22.44
N SER A 195 -41.09 -45.79 21.22
CA SER A 195 -41.77 -47.03 20.83
C SER A 195 -40.82 -48.23 20.78
N VAL A 196 -39.56 -48.05 20.34
CA VAL A 196 -38.56 -49.12 20.33
C VAL A 196 -38.16 -49.57 21.74
N LYS A 197 -38.31 -48.73 22.77
CA LYS A 197 -38.05 -49.17 24.16
C LYS A 197 -39.07 -50.18 24.68
N THR A 198 -40.29 -50.16 24.15
CA THR A 198 -41.41 -50.99 24.62
C THR A 198 -41.71 -52.20 23.73
N ILE A 199 -41.08 -52.27 22.57
CA ILE A 199 -41.31 -53.29 21.53
C ILE A 199 -40.75 -54.66 21.92
N THR A 200 -41.49 -55.72 21.58
CA THR A 200 -41.07 -57.12 21.71
C THR A 200 -40.15 -57.55 20.56
N ILE A 201 -39.40 -58.66 20.72
CA ILE A 201 -38.44 -59.14 19.70
C ILE A 201 -39.11 -59.36 18.32
N GLU A 202 -40.35 -59.84 18.31
CA GLU A 202 -41.11 -60.15 17.09
C GLU A 202 -41.54 -58.88 16.34
N GLU A 203 -41.91 -57.83 17.09
CA GLU A 203 -42.28 -56.53 16.52
C GLU A 203 -41.04 -55.76 16.03
N LEU A 204 -39.88 -55.97 16.65
CA LEU A 204 -38.62 -55.34 16.28
C LEU A 204 -38.15 -55.78 14.89
N GLN A 205 -38.50 -57.00 14.45
CA GLN A 205 -38.19 -57.48 13.10
C GLN A 205 -38.98 -56.77 12.00
N ASN A 206 -40.14 -56.20 12.34
CA ASN A 206 -40.98 -55.44 11.41
C ASN A 206 -40.74 -53.93 11.50
N PHE A 207 -39.83 -53.49 12.37
CA PHE A 207 -39.55 -52.08 12.58
C PHE A 207 -38.63 -51.54 11.47
N ASP A 208 -39.06 -50.48 10.79
CA ASP A 208 -38.27 -49.86 9.74
C ASP A 208 -37.15 -48.99 10.32
N MET A 209 -36.00 -49.61 10.56
CA MET A 209 -34.79 -48.91 10.99
C MET A 209 -34.27 -47.93 9.93
N GLN A 210 -34.69 -48.06 8.66
CA GLN A 210 -34.29 -47.16 7.59
C GLN A 210 -34.97 -45.80 7.74
N GLU A 211 -36.27 -45.77 8.05
CA GLU A 211 -37.01 -44.52 8.29
C GLU A 211 -36.40 -43.70 9.45
N LEU A 212 -36.06 -44.38 10.56
CA LEU A 212 -35.36 -43.73 11.68
C LEU A 212 -33.97 -43.22 11.26
N GLY A 213 -33.25 -43.99 10.44
CA GLY A 213 -31.94 -43.62 9.91
C GLY A 213 -32.00 -42.37 9.03
N ASP A 214 -32.98 -42.31 8.12
CA ASP A 214 -33.21 -41.18 7.24
C ASP A 214 -33.59 -39.92 8.02
N LEU A 215 -34.48 -40.07 9.00
CA LEU A 215 -34.89 -38.94 9.83
C LEU A 215 -33.74 -38.41 10.70
N MET A 216 -32.91 -39.30 11.26
CA MET A 216 -31.72 -38.90 12.00
C MET A 216 -30.71 -38.15 11.12
N ARG A 217 -30.56 -38.57 9.85
CA ARG A 217 -29.73 -37.90 8.86
C ARG A 217 -30.27 -36.51 8.52
N GLU A 218 -31.57 -36.39 8.23
CA GLU A 218 -32.21 -35.10 7.95
C GLU A 218 -32.12 -34.12 9.14
N LEU A 219 -32.25 -34.62 10.38
CA LEU A 219 -32.08 -33.80 11.59
C LEU A 219 -30.64 -33.32 11.77
N GLU A 220 -29.65 -34.14 11.41
CA GLU A 220 -28.24 -33.75 11.49
C GLU A 220 -27.88 -32.75 10.36
N GLU A 221 -28.38 -32.94 9.14
CA GLU A 221 -28.22 -31.97 8.03
C GLU A 221 -28.84 -30.61 8.38
N ALA A 222 -30.08 -30.62 8.89
CA ALA A 222 -30.75 -29.41 9.37
C ALA A 222 -29.99 -28.72 10.51
N ARG A 223 -29.39 -29.51 11.41
CA ARG A 223 -28.56 -29.00 12.50
C ARG A 223 -27.29 -28.34 11.95
N GLU A 224 -26.60 -28.96 11.00
CA GLU A 224 -25.41 -28.40 10.36
C GLU A 224 -25.74 -27.09 9.65
N GLU A 225 -26.82 -27.05 8.88
CA GLU A 225 -27.29 -25.84 8.18
C GLU A 225 -27.61 -24.70 9.16
N LEU A 226 -28.31 -24.99 10.27
CA LEU A 226 -28.62 -24.00 11.30
C LEU A 226 -27.38 -23.46 12.00
N ILE A 227 -26.40 -24.32 12.31
CA ILE A 227 -25.14 -23.91 12.92
C ILE A 227 -24.34 -23.04 11.94
N ASP A 228 -24.28 -23.43 10.68
CA ASP A 228 -23.58 -22.69 9.63
C ASP A 228 -24.21 -21.30 9.42
N LYS A 229 -25.53 -21.20 9.22
CA LYS A 229 -26.24 -19.92 9.10
C LYS A 229 -26.07 -19.01 10.32
N ALA A 230 -26.15 -19.57 11.53
CA ALA A 230 -25.94 -18.80 12.76
C ALA A 230 -24.50 -18.29 12.89
N GLN A 231 -23.53 -19.13 12.54
CA GLN A 231 -22.12 -18.76 12.56
C GLN A 231 -21.81 -17.70 11.50
N ARG A 232 -22.33 -17.84 10.28
CA ARG A 232 -22.25 -16.84 9.20
C ARG A 232 -22.81 -15.49 9.64
N LEU A 233 -24.02 -15.45 10.22
CA LEU A 233 -24.63 -14.23 10.74
C LEU A 233 -23.76 -13.58 11.83
N LYS A 234 -23.22 -14.38 12.75
CA LYS A 234 -22.36 -13.91 13.84
C LYS A 234 -21.06 -13.30 13.32
N ASP A 235 -20.40 -13.96 12.38
CA ASP A 235 -19.16 -13.49 11.77
C ASP A 235 -19.40 -12.23 10.93
N MET A 236 -20.51 -12.19 10.18
CA MET A 236 -20.93 -10.99 9.46
C MET A 236 -21.19 -9.82 10.42
N LYS A 237 -21.98 -10.02 11.50
CA LYS A 237 -22.21 -8.97 12.51
C LYS A 237 -20.91 -8.48 13.16
N ARG A 238 -19.94 -9.37 13.34
CA ARG A 238 -18.60 -8.99 13.83
C ARG A 238 -17.87 -8.11 12.81
N GLY A 239 -17.88 -8.46 11.52
CA GLY A 239 -17.31 -7.64 10.45
C GLY A 239 -18.00 -6.27 10.32
N LEU A 240 -19.33 -6.24 10.43
CA LEU A 240 -20.12 -5.01 10.37
C LEU A 240 -19.76 -4.00 11.47
N LYS A 241 -19.24 -4.43 12.63
CA LYS A 241 -18.81 -3.49 13.69
C LYS A 241 -17.64 -2.61 13.24
N ASP A 242 -16.70 -3.18 12.49
CA ASP A 242 -15.58 -2.40 11.97
C ASP A 242 -16.05 -1.49 10.82
N MET A 243 -16.98 -1.96 9.98
CA MET A 243 -17.67 -1.11 8.99
C MET A 243 -18.38 0.09 9.61
N THR A 244 -19.14 -0.11 10.69
CA THR A 244 -19.83 1.00 11.37
C THR A 244 -18.84 2.06 11.87
N ARG A 245 -17.66 1.66 12.32
CA ARG A 245 -16.61 2.59 12.76
C ARG A 245 -16.03 3.38 11.58
N GLU A 246 -15.85 2.74 10.44
CA GLU A 246 -15.36 3.41 9.22
C GLU A 246 -16.41 4.36 8.65
N LEU A 247 -17.68 3.94 8.58
CA LEU A 247 -18.80 4.81 8.19
C LEU A 247 -18.89 6.05 9.09
N ALA A 248 -18.75 5.90 10.40
CA ALA A 248 -18.73 7.04 11.32
C ALA A 248 -17.53 7.99 11.09
N ARG A 249 -16.41 7.50 10.54
CA ARG A 249 -15.30 8.37 10.12
C ARG A 249 -15.62 9.09 8.81
N PHE A 250 -16.24 8.42 7.84
CA PHE A 250 -16.72 9.03 6.60
C PHE A 250 -17.76 10.12 6.86
N GLU A 251 -18.76 9.85 7.70
CA GLU A 251 -19.75 10.85 8.11
C GLU A 251 -19.08 12.10 8.71
N LYS A 252 -18.07 11.93 9.57
CA LYS A 252 -17.31 13.06 10.13
C LYS A 252 -16.52 13.84 9.07
N GLN A 253 -15.95 13.16 8.07
CA GLN A 253 -15.26 13.82 6.96
C GLN A 253 -16.24 14.64 6.11
N VAL A 254 -17.39 14.04 5.77
CA VAL A 254 -18.51 14.71 5.08
C VAL A 254 -18.96 15.94 5.87
N GLU A 255 -19.21 15.82 7.17
CA GLU A 255 -19.58 16.96 8.02
C GLU A 255 -18.52 18.07 8.05
N LYS A 256 -17.25 17.69 8.07
CA LYS A 256 -16.14 18.67 8.03
C LYS A 256 -16.12 19.42 6.71
N LEU A 257 -16.35 18.73 5.58
CA LEU A 257 -16.45 19.36 4.26
C LEU A 257 -17.69 20.27 4.15
N LYS A 258 -18.84 19.84 4.68
CA LYS A 258 -20.06 20.69 4.78
C LYS A 258 -19.78 21.97 5.58
N LYS A 259 -19.09 21.86 6.72
CA LYS A 259 -18.69 23.04 7.53
C LYS A 259 -17.77 23.99 6.78
N GLN A 260 -17.00 23.48 5.83
CA GLN A 260 -16.14 24.26 4.94
C GLN A 260 -16.88 24.82 3.71
N LYS A 261 -18.21 24.59 3.61
CA LYS A 261 -19.10 25.05 2.54
C LYS A 261 -18.81 24.42 1.17
N TYR A 262 -18.24 23.22 1.14
CA TYR A 262 -18.14 22.46 -0.11
C TYR A 262 -19.45 21.72 -0.38
N ALA A 263 -19.86 21.73 -1.64
CA ALA A 263 -20.95 20.89 -2.09
C ALA A 263 -20.51 19.42 -2.01
N ILE A 264 -21.38 18.58 -1.47
CA ILE A 264 -21.14 17.15 -1.37
C ILE A 264 -22.09 16.50 -2.37
N PRO A 265 -21.60 15.61 -3.25
CA PRO A 265 -22.45 14.88 -4.18
C PRO A 265 -23.65 14.25 -3.46
N GLU A 266 -24.86 14.47 -3.98
CA GLU A 266 -26.09 13.95 -3.39
C GLU A 266 -26.09 12.41 -3.35
N GLU A 267 -25.46 11.79 -4.34
CA GLU A 267 -25.26 10.35 -4.45
C GLU A 267 -24.53 9.78 -3.23
N LEU A 268 -23.39 10.38 -2.84
CA LEU A 268 -22.65 9.98 -1.65
C LEU A 268 -23.48 10.09 -0.36
N ALA A 269 -24.27 11.16 -0.22
CA ALA A 269 -25.13 11.33 0.96
C ALA A 269 -26.22 10.24 1.03
N THR A 270 -26.72 9.82 -0.14
CA THR A 270 -27.71 8.75 -0.27
C THR A 270 -27.07 7.39 0.03
N VAL A 271 -25.94 7.07 -0.60
CA VAL A 271 -25.19 5.81 -0.37
C VAL A 271 -24.82 5.63 1.10
N LEU A 272 -24.30 6.68 1.77
CA LEU A 272 -23.97 6.59 3.20
C LEU A 272 -25.20 6.30 4.07
N LYS A 273 -26.35 6.90 3.73
CA LYS A 273 -27.61 6.67 4.45
C LYS A 273 -28.13 5.25 4.22
N ASP A 274 -28.04 4.75 2.99
CA ASP A 274 -28.50 3.42 2.63
C ASP A 274 -27.62 2.36 3.30
N ILE A 275 -26.29 2.48 3.24
CA ILE A 275 -25.37 1.59 3.96
C ILE A 275 -25.71 1.59 5.45
N LYS A 276 -25.88 2.77 6.06
CA LYS A 276 -26.21 2.86 7.50
C LYS A 276 -27.52 2.13 7.83
N THR A 277 -28.53 2.31 7.00
CA THR A 277 -29.84 1.66 7.17
C THR A 277 -29.73 0.14 7.04
N THR A 278 -29.02 -0.34 6.02
CA THR A 278 -28.76 -1.77 5.78
C THR A 278 -27.94 -2.39 6.90
N VAL A 279 -26.87 -1.72 7.37
CA VAL A 279 -26.04 -2.19 8.49
C VAL A 279 -26.86 -2.28 9.78
N ASP A 280 -27.68 -1.27 10.08
CA ASP A 280 -28.53 -1.27 11.27
C ASP A 280 -29.60 -2.39 11.21
N ALA A 281 -30.15 -2.67 10.01
CA ALA A 281 -31.09 -3.76 9.80
C ALA A 281 -30.42 -5.13 9.99
N ILE A 282 -29.25 -5.36 9.41
CA ILE A 282 -28.49 -6.61 9.59
C ILE A 282 -28.05 -6.81 11.05
N GLN A 283 -27.64 -5.74 11.74
CA GLN A 283 -27.28 -5.84 13.16
C GLN A 283 -28.48 -6.26 14.03
N LYS A 284 -29.69 -5.85 13.66
CA LYS A 284 -30.95 -6.21 14.34
C LYS A 284 -31.49 -7.59 13.94
N ALA A 285 -31.17 -8.08 12.74
CA ALA A 285 -31.62 -9.39 12.25
C ALA A 285 -31.19 -10.52 13.18
N LYS A 286 -32.12 -11.40 13.54
CA LYS A 286 -31.87 -12.55 14.43
C LYS A 286 -31.55 -13.82 13.65
N THR A 287 -32.05 -13.92 12.42
CA THR A 287 -31.80 -15.05 11.51
C THR A 287 -31.04 -14.61 10.28
N TRP A 288 -30.50 -15.57 9.53
CA TRP A 288 -29.78 -15.30 8.29
C TRP A 288 -30.75 -14.78 7.21
N GLU A 289 -31.95 -15.34 7.14
CA GLU A 289 -33.00 -14.95 6.18
C GLU A 289 -33.49 -13.51 6.42
N GLU A 290 -33.62 -13.09 7.69
CA GLU A 290 -33.91 -11.68 8.05
C GLU A 290 -32.78 -10.76 7.59
N ALA A 291 -31.54 -11.23 7.63
CA ALA A 291 -30.38 -10.45 7.22
C ALA A 291 -30.26 -10.38 5.69
N GLU A 292 -30.55 -11.45 4.96
CA GLU A 292 -30.66 -11.44 3.49
C GLU A 292 -31.74 -10.44 3.05
N THR A 293 -32.92 -10.51 3.67
CA THR A 293 -34.03 -9.56 3.43
C THR A 293 -33.64 -8.12 3.79
N ALA A 294 -32.76 -7.93 4.77
CA ALA A 294 -32.23 -6.62 5.13
C ALA A 294 -31.30 -6.02 4.06
N GLY A 295 -30.95 -6.78 3.01
CA GLY A 295 -30.19 -6.29 1.87
C GLY A 295 -28.69 -6.59 1.94
N ILE A 296 -28.30 -7.77 2.45
CA ILE A 296 -26.90 -8.23 2.37
C ILE A 296 -26.38 -8.20 0.93
N GLU A 297 -27.21 -8.61 -0.04
CA GLU A 297 -26.82 -8.63 -1.46
C GLU A 297 -26.50 -7.22 -1.97
N ASN A 298 -27.37 -6.25 -1.66
CA ASN A 298 -27.17 -4.83 -2.02
C ASN A 298 -25.98 -4.19 -1.30
N MET A 299 -25.50 -4.79 -0.20
CA MET A 299 -24.39 -4.25 0.56
C MET A 299 -23.13 -4.17 -0.31
N GLN A 300 -22.89 -5.16 -1.19
CA GLN A 300 -21.72 -5.15 -2.06
C GLN A 300 -21.73 -3.94 -3.01
N ASP A 301 -22.84 -3.72 -3.70
CA ASP A 301 -23.00 -2.61 -4.64
C ASP A 301 -22.89 -1.26 -3.93
N LEU A 302 -23.52 -1.14 -2.74
CA LEU A 302 -23.41 0.06 -1.92
C LEU A 302 -21.96 0.35 -1.50
N TRP A 303 -21.15 -0.68 -1.20
CA TRP A 303 -19.74 -0.50 -0.87
C TRP A 303 -18.89 -0.12 -2.07
N GLU A 304 -19.19 -0.67 -3.25
CA GLU A 304 -18.54 -0.28 -4.49
C GLU A 304 -18.83 1.19 -4.81
N SER A 305 -20.11 1.60 -4.76
CA SER A 305 -20.51 3.01 -4.90
C SER A 305 -19.87 3.90 -3.84
N LEU A 306 -19.77 3.45 -2.58
CA LEU A 306 -19.08 4.23 -1.54
C LEU A 306 -17.58 4.35 -1.85
N ASN A 307 -16.95 3.32 -2.41
CA ASN A 307 -15.54 3.34 -2.74
C ASN A 307 -15.23 4.27 -3.94
N GLU A 308 -16.12 4.36 -4.92
CA GLU A 308 -16.03 5.37 -5.99
C GLU A 308 -16.16 6.80 -5.42
N ASN A 309 -17.17 7.02 -4.58
CA ASN A 309 -17.38 8.32 -3.94
C ASN A 309 -16.28 8.67 -2.91
N ARG A 310 -15.58 7.67 -2.35
CA ARG A 310 -14.43 7.87 -1.45
C ARG A 310 -13.30 8.59 -2.15
N HIS A 311 -13.04 8.29 -3.41
CA HIS A 311 -12.01 8.97 -4.19
C HIS A 311 -12.32 10.47 -4.29
N GLN A 312 -13.56 10.82 -4.62
CA GLN A 312 -14.02 12.20 -4.66
C GLN A 312 -13.90 12.88 -3.29
N LEU A 313 -14.28 12.21 -2.20
CA LEU A 313 -14.08 12.74 -0.85
C LEU A 313 -12.61 12.99 -0.50
N GLU A 314 -11.71 12.11 -0.94
CA GLU A 314 -10.28 12.29 -0.72
C GLU A 314 -9.78 13.55 -1.44
N MET A 315 -10.17 13.76 -2.69
CA MET A 315 -9.87 14.98 -3.44
C MET A 315 -10.40 16.22 -2.73
N LEU A 316 -11.70 16.22 -2.35
CA LEU A 316 -12.33 17.32 -1.61
C LEU A 316 -11.62 17.60 -0.28
N SER A 317 -11.11 16.56 0.40
CA SER A 317 -10.40 16.71 1.67
C SER A 317 -9.03 17.40 1.53
N ARG A 318 -8.37 17.24 0.38
CA ARG A 318 -7.08 17.86 0.04
C ARG A 318 -7.25 19.31 -0.43
N TRP A 319 -8.41 19.65 -1.00
CA TRP A 319 -8.69 20.96 -1.58
C TRP A 319 -8.35 22.18 -0.71
N PRO A 320 -8.67 22.25 0.60
CA PRO A 320 -8.31 23.39 1.44
C PRO A 320 -6.80 23.64 1.52
N GLN A 321 -5.99 22.58 1.44
CA GLN A 321 -4.55 22.69 1.42
C GLN A 321 -4.08 23.22 0.06
N THR A 322 -4.61 22.67 -1.04
CA THR A 322 -4.33 23.11 -2.41
C THR A 322 -4.60 24.60 -2.58
N VAL A 323 -5.78 25.09 -2.18
CA VAL A 323 -6.14 26.52 -2.27
C VAL A 323 -5.17 27.38 -1.46
N LYS A 324 -4.78 26.94 -0.26
CA LYS A 324 -3.84 27.66 0.60
C LYS A 324 -2.43 27.74 -0.01
N GLU A 325 -2.00 26.71 -0.73
CA GLU A 325 -0.73 26.70 -1.45
C GLU A 325 -0.78 27.65 -2.65
N ILE A 326 -1.83 27.57 -3.47
CA ILE A 326 -2.09 28.51 -4.57
C ILE A 326 -2.10 29.96 -4.06
N ASP A 327 -2.80 30.23 -2.95
CA ASP A 327 -2.85 31.56 -2.32
C ASP A 327 -1.48 32.10 -1.93
N ARG A 328 -0.61 31.23 -1.40
CA ARG A 328 0.75 31.61 -1.03
C ARG A 328 1.58 31.95 -2.25
N GLU A 329 1.49 31.14 -3.30
CA GLU A 329 2.23 31.39 -4.54
C GLU A 329 1.73 32.64 -5.27
N LEU A 330 0.41 32.81 -5.44
CA LEU A 330 -0.16 34.04 -6.00
C LEU A 330 0.23 35.29 -5.20
N LYS A 331 0.28 35.20 -3.87
CA LYS A 331 0.75 36.32 -3.02
C LYS A 331 2.23 36.64 -3.24
N LYS A 332 3.08 35.65 -3.49
CA LYS A 332 4.49 35.89 -3.85
C LYS A 332 4.58 36.53 -5.23
N LEU A 333 3.83 36.03 -6.21
CA LEU A 333 3.77 36.59 -7.56
C LEU A 333 3.29 38.06 -7.54
N ASP A 334 2.32 38.41 -6.70
CA ASP A 334 1.89 39.80 -6.49
C ASP A 334 3.00 40.69 -5.92
N GLN A 335 3.86 40.15 -5.07
CA GLN A 335 5.02 40.89 -4.55
C GLN A 335 6.08 41.05 -5.64
N GLU A 336 6.31 40.01 -6.44
CA GLU A 336 7.23 40.07 -7.57
C GLU A 336 6.75 41.03 -8.65
N LEU A 337 5.46 41.05 -9.00
CA LEU A 337 4.87 42.07 -9.89
C LEU A 337 5.21 43.50 -9.43
N LYS A 338 5.07 43.79 -8.13
CA LYS A 338 5.43 45.12 -7.59
C LYS A 338 6.92 45.43 -7.66
N ARG A 339 7.78 44.41 -7.53
CA ARG A 339 9.25 44.57 -7.65
C ARG A 339 9.62 44.78 -9.11
N THR A 340 9.12 43.93 -10.00
CA THR A 340 9.38 43.97 -11.43
C THR A 340 8.84 45.24 -12.08
N LYS A 341 7.70 45.76 -11.63
CA LYS A 341 7.21 47.08 -12.04
C LYS A 341 8.23 48.19 -11.77
N LYS A 342 8.82 48.21 -10.57
CA LYS A 342 9.89 49.17 -10.23
C LYS A 342 11.15 48.94 -11.08
N MET A 343 11.46 47.70 -11.42
CA MET A 343 12.57 47.38 -12.33
C MET A 343 12.31 47.94 -13.73
N ALA A 344 11.10 47.72 -14.27
CA ALA A 344 10.65 48.27 -15.55
C ALA A 344 10.71 49.80 -15.57
N ASP A 345 10.20 50.48 -14.53
CA ASP A 345 10.29 51.93 -14.41
C ASP A 345 11.73 52.45 -14.39
N ASN A 346 12.63 51.72 -13.72
CA ASN A 346 14.04 52.08 -13.65
C ASN A 346 14.80 51.77 -14.95
N ALA A 347 14.44 50.69 -15.65
CA ALA A 347 14.97 50.34 -16.96
C ALA A 347 14.56 51.39 -18.00
N LYS A 348 13.30 51.83 -17.97
CA LYS A 348 12.77 52.89 -18.82
C LYS A 348 13.54 54.21 -18.66
N LYS A 349 13.88 54.59 -17.41
CA LYS A 349 14.74 55.77 -17.13
C LYS A 349 16.15 55.66 -17.74
N LYS A 350 16.64 54.44 -17.96
CA LYS A 350 17.93 54.16 -18.62
C LYS A 350 17.81 54.01 -20.15
N GLY A 351 16.60 54.19 -20.70
CA GLY A 351 16.31 54.07 -22.12
C GLY A 351 16.05 52.64 -22.61
N ILE A 352 15.81 51.68 -21.69
CA ILE A 352 15.48 50.29 -22.02
C ILE A 352 13.98 50.09 -21.82
N ASP A 353 13.24 49.75 -22.88
CA ASP A 353 11.78 49.63 -22.85
C ASP A 353 11.34 48.17 -22.66
N ILE A 354 10.96 47.81 -21.42
CA ILE A 354 10.43 46.48 -21.06
C ILE A 354 8.97 46.53 -20.63
N ALA A 355 8.22 47.55 -21.05
CA ALA A 355 6.81 47.67 -20.70
C ALA A 355 6.00 46.46 -21.18
N SER A 356 6.19 46.03 -22.43
CA SER A 356 5.48 44.87 -23.01
C SER A 356 5.69 43.59 -22.21
N LEU A 357 6.95 43.26 -21.87
CA LEU A 357 7.27 42.06 -21.09
C LEU A 357 6.67 42.09 -19.69
N TYR A 358 6.61 43.28 -19.07
CA TYR A 358 5.95 43.45 -17.79
C TYR A 358 4.43 43.26 -17.92
N ASP A 359 3.82 43.79 -18.98
CA ASP A 359 2.39 43.62 -19.25
C ASP A 359 2.06 42.12 -19.50
N ASP A 360 2.91 41.39 -20.22
CA ASP A 360 2.78 39.95 -20.44
C ASP A 360 2.87 39.16 -19.12
N PHE A 361 3.82 39.52 -18.25
CA PHE A 361 3.94 38.94 -16.91
C PHE A 361 2.71 39.22 -16.03
N GLU A 362 2.21 40.46 -16.04
CA GLU A 362 0.99 40.85 -15.31
C GLU A 362 -0.24 40.10 -15.84
N ASN A 363 -0.37 39.97 -17.15
CA ASN A 363 -1.44 39.21 -17.79
C ASN A 363 -1.38 37.72 -17.41
N ALA A 364 -0.19 37.11 -17.42
CA ALA A 364 0.00 35.72 -17.02
C ALA A 364 -0.41 35.48 -15.56
N VAL A 365 0.02 36.34 -14.62
CA VAL A 365 -0.40 36.25 -13.21
C VAL A 365 -1.92 36.45 -13.05
N ASN A 366 -2.54 37.34 -13.83
CA ASN A 366 -3.99 37.55 -13.81
C ASN A 366 -4.77 36.36 -14.37
N LYS A 367 -4.22 35.62 -15.35
CA LYS A 367 -4.79 34.35 -15.81
C LYS A 367 -4.80 33.31 -14.68
N LEU A 368 -3.69 33.14 -13.95
CA LEU A 368 -3.65 32.22 -12.79
C LEU A 368 -4.70 32.57 -11.72
N LYS A 369 -4.89 33.87 -11.42
CA LYS A 369 -5.93 34.33 -10.49
C LYS A 369 -7.33 34.00 -10.99
N SER A 370 -7.56 34.15 -12.29
CA SER A 370 -8.84 33.84 -12.92
C SER A 370 -9.13 32.33 -12.91
N ALA A 371 -8.14 31.51 -13.25
CA ALA A 371 -8.20 30.04 -13.19
C ALA A 371 -8.51 29.56 -11.77
N LYS A 372 -7.84 30.11 -10.74
CA LYS A 372 -8.19 29.84 -9.34
C LYS A 372 -9.65 30.19 -9.03
N GLY A 373 -10.13 31.33 -9.55
CA GLY A 373 -11.53 31.75 -9.39
C GLY A 373 -12.52 30.76 -10.02
N VAL A 374 -12.20 30.22 -11.21
CA VAL A 374 -13.00 29.18 -11.89
C VAL A 374 -12.99 27.89 -11.07
N ALA A 375 -11.83 27.40 -10.65
CA ALA A 375 -11.72 26.17 -9.88
C ALA A 375 -12.45 26.25 -8.53
N LEU A 376 -12.43 27.42 -7.86
CA LEU A 376 -13.22 27.65 -6.65
C LEU A 376 -14.74 27.60 -6.89
N LYS A 377 -15.21 28.01 -8.07
CA LYS A 377 -16.64 27.92 -8.43
C LYS A 377 -17.05 26.47 -8.71
N MET A 378 -16.27 25.74 -9.50
CA MET A 378 -16.50 24.32 -9.78
C MET A 378 -16.58 23.49 -8.48
N MET A 379 -15.67 23.75 -7.54
CA MET A 379 -15.70 23.13 -6.21
C MET A 379 -16.93 23.49 -5.37
N ALA A 380 -17.46 24.70 -5.53
CA ALA A 380 -18.69 25.11 -4.86
C ALA A 380 -19.94 24.49 -5.51
N GLU A 381 -19.87 24.17 -6.80
CA GLU A 381 -20.91 23.48 -7.57
C GLU A 381 -20.88 21.96 -7.38
N GLY A 382 -19.82 21.41 -6.76
CA GLY A 382 -19.66 19.99 -6.49
C GLY A 382 -18.86 19.24 -7.55
N ASP A 383 -18.37 19.95 -8.57
CA ASP A 383 -17.51 19.41 -9.61
C ASP A 383 -16.04 19.48 -9.16
N GLY A 384 -15.67 18.55 -8.28
CA GLY A 384 -14.33 18.49 -7.73
C GLY A 384 -13.26 18.09 -8.74
N GLU A 385 -13.59 17.18 -9.66
CA GLU A 385 -12.65 16.65 -10.65
C GLU A 385 -12.21 17.74 -11.63
N SER A 386 -13.16 18.41 -12.30
CA SER A 386 -12.84 19.51 -13.22
C SER A 386 -12.11 20.66 -12.52
N ALA A 387 -12.41 20.91 -11.24
CA ALA A 387 -11.68 21.93 -10.49
C ALA A 387 -10.20 21.59 -10.29
N PHE A 388 -9.87 20.31 -10.04
CA PHE A 388 -8.49 19.86 -9.96
C PHE A 388 -7.80 19.88 -11.32
N GLU A 389 -8.51 19.55 -12.41
CA GLU A 389 -7.98 19.69 -13.77
C GLU A 389 -7.62 21.14 -14.11
N VAL A 390 -8.46 22.12 -13.75
CA VAL A 390 -8.14 23.55 -13.92
C VAL A 390 -6.92 23.94 -13.08
N VAL A 391 -6.79 23.41 -11.86
CA VAL A 391 -5.58 23.67 -11.06
C VAL A 391 -4.34 23.07 -11.71
N GLU A 392 -4.39 21.85 -12.22
CA GLU A 392 -3.26 21.18 -12.86
C GLU A 392 -2.85 21.86 -14.17
N ASN A 393 -3.80 22.04 -15.08
CA ASN A 393 -3.53 22.53 -16.42
C ASN A 393 -3.37 24.05 -16.46
N ASP A 394 -4.31 24.80 -15.88
CA ASP A 394 -4.34 26.26 -16.02
C ASP A 394 -3.52 26.98 -14.96
N ILE A 395 -3.35 26.41 -13.75
CA ILE A 395 -2.53 27.04 -12.71
C ILE A 395 -1.10 26.52 -12.75
N PHE A 396 -0.88 25.21 -12.67
CA PHE A 396 0.46 24.65 -12.65
C PHE A 396 1.09 24.61 -14.05
N GLY A 397 0.32 24.27 -15.09
CA GLY A 397 0.81 24.31 -16.47
C GLY A 397 1.26 25.72 -16.90
N GLN A 398 0.51 26.77 -16.55
CA GLN A 398 0.89 28.15 -16.88
C GLN A 398 1.91 28.78 -15.91
N MET A 399 2.30 28.09 -14.84
CA MET A 399 3.28 28.61 -13.88
C MET A 399 4.68 28.72 -14.50
N GLU A 400 5.01 27.83 -15.44
CA GLU A 400 6.29 27.85 -16.16
C GLU A 400 6.47 29.15 -16.95
N ASP A 401 5.45 29.57 -17.70
CA ASP A 401 5.44 30.84 -18.44
C ASP A 401 5.68 32.03 -17.50
N VAL A 402 5.01 32.04 -16.32
CA VAL A 402 5.16 33.10 -15.31
C VAL A 402 6.60 33.17 -14.81
N TRP A 403 7.24 32.04 -14.54
CA TRP A 403 8.64 32.00 -14.12
C TRP A 403 9.61 32.37 -15.25
N GLU A 404 9.29 32.03 -16.49
CA GLU A 404 10.07 32.44 -17.65
C GLU A 404 10.05 33.96 -17.82
N TYR A 405 8.86 34.59 -17.80
CA TYR A 405 8.77 36.05 -17.85
C TYR A 405 9.51 36.71 -16.70
N GLN A 406 9.41 36.16 -15.48
CA GLN A 406 10.15 36.66 -14.33
C GLN A 406 11.67 36.58 -14.55
N ARG A 407 12.18 35.44 -15.02
CA ARG A 407 13.60 35.24 -15.34
C ARG A 407 14.07 36.27 -16.38
N ILE A 408 13.33 36.40 -17.47
CA ILE A 408 13.62 37.34 -18.56
C ILE A 408 13.68 38.78 -18.01
N LEU A 409 12.69 39.19 -17.22
CA LEU A 409 12.62 40.53 -16.63
C LEU A 409 13.80 40.83 -15.69
N HIS A 410 14.26 39.85 -14.91
CA HIS A 410 15.46 39.98 -14.09
C HIS A 410 16.72 40.16 -14.95
N THR A 411 16.88 39.33 -15.99
CA THR A 411 18.00 39.44 -16.93
C THR A 411 18.02 40.83 -17.58
N VAL A 412 16.89 41.31 -18.10
CA VAL A 412 16.83 42.63 -18.75
C VAL A 412 17.06 43.79 -17.78
N SER A 413 16.57 43.68 -16.54
CA SER A 413 16.88 44.68 -15.51
C SER A 413 18.38 44.81 -15.25
N ASP A 414 19.12 43.70 -15.30
CA ASP A 414 20.57 43.66 -15.12
C ASP A 414 21.34 44.16 -16.34
N LEU A 415 20.76 44.16 -17.55
CA LEU A 415 21.39 44.69 -18.77
C LEU A 415 21.81 46.16 -18.62
N GLY A 416 21.08 46.96 -17.84
CA GLY A 416 21.48 48.33 -17.53
C GLY A 416 22.79 48.42 -16.71
N ARG A 417 23.05 47.43 -15.84
CA ARG A 417 24.32 47.31 -15.11
C ARG A 417 25.41 46.80 -16.05
N ILE A 418 25.13 45.74 -16.82
CA ILE A 418 26.05 45.14 -17.79
C ILE A 418 26.55 46.18 -18.78
N ARG A 419 25.67 47.01 -19.34
CA ARG A 419 26.03 48.15 -20.22
C ARG A 419 27.07 49.08 -19.58
N SER A 420 26.96 49.33 -18.27
CA SER A 420 27.91 50.18 -17.54
C SER A 420 29.24 49.46 -17.29
N GLU A 421 29.18 48.14 -17.03
CA GLU A 421 30.35 47.28 -16.84
C GLU A 421 31.14 47.12 -18.14
N ILE A 422 30.48 46.88 -19.27
CA ILE A 422 31.09 46.84 -20.62
C ILE A 422 31.84 48.14 -20.90
N LYS A 423 31.19 49.29 -20.68
CA LYS A 423 31.85 50.59 -20.87
C LYS A 423 33.06 50.75 -19.96
N ARG A 424 33.00 50.26 -18.72
CA ARG A 424 34.15 50.30 -17.81
C ARG A 424 35.28 49.37 -18.29
N GLY A 425 34.95 48.15 -18.71
CA GLY A 425 35.87 47.16 -19.26
C GLY A 425 36.61 47.70 -20.48
N LEU A 426 35.90 48.24 -21.47
CA LEU A 426 36.51 48.85 -22.66
C LEU A 426 37.47 49.99 -22.30
N ASN A 427 37.14 50.83 -21.32
CA ASN A 427 38.04 51.88 -20.84
C ASN A 427 39.28 51.33 -20.12
N GLU A 428 39.15 50.21 -19.44
CA GLU A 428 40.26 49.52 -18.77
C GLU A 428 41.19 48.86 -19.81
N SER A 429 40.62 48.15 -20.80
CA SER A 429 41.34 47.60 -21.95
C SER A 429 42.09 48.68 -22.72
N HIS A 430 41.49 49.84 -22.98
CA HIS A 430 42.18 50.98 -23.58
C HIS A 430 43.36 51.50 -22.75
N ARG A 431 43.23 51.56 -21.41
CA ARG A 431 44.34 51.97 -20.53
C ARG A 431 45.48 50.96 -20.59
N MET A 432 45.16 49.67 -20.62
CA MET A 432 46.14 48.60 -20.72
C MET A 432 46.88 48.62 -22.05
N MET A 433 46.15 48.75 -23.17
CA MET A 433 46.70 48.98 -24.50
C MET A 433 47.66 50.18 -24.52
N MET A 434 47.29 51.30 -23.89
CA MET A 434 48.17 52.47 -23.79
C MET A 434 49.43 52.22 -22.93
N GLN A 435 49.36 51.37 -21.91
CA GLN A 435 50.53 50.96 -21.13
C GLN A 435 51.48 50.09 -21.95
N LEU A 436 50.95 49.12 -22.71
CA LEU A 436 51.73 48.27 -23.62
C LEU A 436 52.39 49.11 -24.73
N LYS A 437 51.66 50.07 -25.30
CA LYS A 437 52.18 51.02 -26.28
C LYS A 437 53.36 51.84 -25.73
N ARG A 438 53.28 52.29 -24.46
CA ARG A 438 54.40 52.98 -23.79
C ARG A 438 55.62 52.09 -23.59
N LYS A 439 55.40 50.78 -23.43
CA LYS A 439 56.48 49.77 -23.37
C LYS A 439 57.02 49.37 -24.75
N LYS A 440 56.50 49.95 -25.84
CA LYS A 440 56.88 49.66 -27.24
C LYS A 440 56.67 48.19 -27.63
N ILE A 441 55.69 47.52 -27.03
CA ILE A 441 55.24 46.18 -27.42
C ILE A 441 54.32 46.33 -28.64
N ASP A 442 54.36 45.39 -29.60
CA ASP A 442 53.40 45.37 -30.71
C ASP A 442 51.99 45.09 -30.17
N ILE A 443 51.04 45.97 -30.49
CA ILE A 443 49.66 45.93 -30.00
C ILE A 443 48.65 45.80 -31.14
N SER A 444 49.09 45.46 -32.34
CA SER A 444 48.23 45.45 -33.54
C SER A 444 47.02 44.51 -33.41
N GLU A 445 47.18 43.34 -32.78
CA GLU A 445 46.10 42.39 -32.50
C GLU A 445 45.16 42.88 -31.40
N ILE A 446 45.70 43.36 -30.28
CA ILE A 446 44.94 43.95 -29.17
C ILE A 446 44.07 45.12 -29.66
N GLU A 447 44.61 45.98 -30.54
CA GLU A 447 43.87 47.11 -31.10
C GLU A 447 42.67 46.63 -31.93
N LYS A 448 42.82 45.56 -32.74
CA LYS A 448 41.70 44.95 -33.49
C LYS A 448 40.64 44.41 -32.55
N LEU A 449 41.02 43.64 -31.52
CA LEU A 449 40.09 43.07 -30.54
C LEU A 449 39.28 44.15 -29.81
N ILE A 450 39.92 45.25 -29.38
CA ILE A 450 39.21 46.37 -28.76
C ILE A 450 38.23 47.04 -29.74
N VAL A 451 38.59 47.19 -31.02
CA VAL A 451 37.70 47.76 -32.03
C VAL A 451 36.48 46.87 -32.23
N TYR A 452 36.65 45.56 -32.36
CA TYR A 452 35.54 44.61 -32.48
C TYR A 452 34.66 44.60 -31.23
N ALA A 453 35.25 44.55 -30.03
CA ALA A 453 34.51 44.62 -28.77
C ALA A 453 33.73 45.94 -28.63
N SER A 454 34.31 47.06 -29.10
CA SER A 454 33.63 48.36 -29.12
C SER A 454 32.47 48.40 -30.12
N MET A 455 32.57 47.69 -31.25
CA MET A 455 31.47 47.54 -32.21
C MET A 455 30.33 46.72 -31.60
N ARG A 456 30.61 45.55 -31.02
CA ARG A 456 29.60 44.71 -30.36
C ARG A 456 28.96 45.41 -29.16
N ALA A 457 29.73 46.17 -28.37
CA ALA A 457 29.17 46.99 -27.30
C ALA A 457 28.18 48.07 -27.80
N LYS A 458 28.43 48.67 -28.98
CA LYS A 458 27.49 49.60 -29.61
C LYS A 458 26.26 48.89 -30.17
N GLU A 459 26.43 47.68 -30.71
CA GLU A 459 25.32 46.84 -31.14
C GLU A 459 24.39 46.49 -29.99
N ILE A 460 24.93 46.05 -28.85
CA ILE A 460 24.17 45.85 -27.61
C ILE A 460 23.45 47.15 -27.20
N ASP A 461 24.12 48.30 -27.27
CA ASP A 461 23.50 49.60 -26.95
C ASP A 461 22.30 49.92 -27.86
N ASN A 462 22.39 49.55 -29.14
CA ASN A 462 21.33 49.74 -30.12
C ASN A 462 20.18 48.75 -29.88
N LEU A 463 20.48 47.47 -29.64
CA LEU A 463 19.49 46.43 -29.33
C LEU A 463 18.71 46.77 -28.05
N LEU A 464 19.39 47.30 -27.02
CA LEU A 464 18.75 47.74 -25.78
C LEU A 464 17.83 48.96 -25.94
N LYS A 465 18.04 49.78 -26.98
CA LYS A 465 17.20 50.94 -27.32
C LYS A 465 16.09 50.59 -28.30
N ALA A 466 16.14 49.41 -28.93
CA ALA A 466 15.10 48.94 -29.83
C ALA A 466 13.78 48.72 -29.08
N LYS A 467 12.66 48.81 -29.81
CA LYS A 467 11.31 48.67 -29.26
C LYS A 467 10.49 47.73 -30.15
N PRO A 468 10.15 46.51 -29.69
CA PRO A 468 10.54 45.88 -28.41
C PRO A 468 12.04 45.53 -28.37
N VAL A 469 12.56 45.30 -27.16
CA VAL A 469 13.92 44.79 -26.98
C VAL A 469 13.94 43.31 -27.37
N ASP A 470 14.82 42.95 -28.31
CA ASP A 470 15.06 41.57 -28.72
C ASP A 470 16.09 40.94 -27.77
N ILE A 471 15.59 40.21 -26.77
CA ILE A 471 16.39 39.70 -25.66
C ILE A 471 17.36 38.63 -26.12
N ASP A 472 16.91 37.74 -27.01
CA ASP A 472 17.72 36.62 -27.50
C ASP A 472 18.93 37.17 -28.25
N LYS A 473 18.74 38.15 -29.15
CA LYS A 473 19.86 38.81 -29.81
C LYS A 473 20.80 39.53 -28.85
N VAL A 474 20.28 40.12 -27.77
CA VAL A 474 21.13 40.78 -26.76
C VAL A 474 21.98 39.74 -26.03
N ILE A 475 21.40 38.58 -25.67
CA ILE A 475 22.13 37.48 -25.02
C ILE A 475 23.20 36.92 -25.96
N ASP A 476 22.87 36.68 -27.23
CA ASP A 476 23.82 36.18 -28.23
C ASP A 476 24.99 37.16 -28.41
N THR A 477 24.71 38.46 -28.57
CA THR A 477 25.75 39.49 -28.75
C THR A 477 26.60 39.65 -27.47
N LEU A 478 26.03 39.42 -26.28
CA LEU A 478 26.77 39.40 -25.03
C LEU A 478 27.71 38.20 -24.94
N GLY A 479 27.30 37.04 -25.45
CA GLY A 479 28.17 35.86 -25.57
C GLY A 479 29.41 36.16 -26.40
N GLU A 480 29.21 36.68 -27.62
CA GLU A 480 30.32 37.07 -28.49
C GLU A 480 31.24 38.13 -27.86
N LEU A 481 30.69 39.04 -27.06
CA LEU A 481 31.49 40.06 -26.36
C LEU A 481 32.35 39.45 -25.25
N GLU A 482 31.87 38.42 -24.55
CA GLU A 482 32.67 37.72 -23.53
C GLU A 482 33.77 36.89 -24.19
N ASP A 483 33.50 36.26 -25.35
CA ASP A 483 34.52 35.56 -26.14
C ASP A 483 35.64 36.52 -26.57
N LEU A 484 35.29 37.69 -27.13
CA LEU A 484 36.25 38.75 -27.48
C LEU A 484 37.06 39.26 -26.29
N ARG A 485 36.46 39.26 -25.09
CA ARG A 485 37.15 39.67 -23.86
C ARG A 485 38.15 38.60 -23.42
N GLN A 486 37.81 37.33 -23.55
CA GLN A 486 38.74 36.24 -23.28
C GLN A 486 39.92 36.28 -24.26
N GLU A 487 39.67 36.43 -25.56
CA GLU A 487 40.72 36.60 -26.56
C GLU A 487 41.63 37.81 -26.26
N PHE A 488 41.04 38.92 -25.79
CA PHE A 488 41.81 40.09 -25.36
C PHE A 488 42.72 39.78 -24.16
N ASP A 489 42.20 39.11 -23.14
CA ASP A 489 42.96 38.75 -21.94
C ASP A 489 44.11 37.78 -22.28
N ASP A 490 43.87 36.82 -23.19
CA ASP A 490 44.88 35.87 -23.68
C ASP A 490 45.98 36.58 -24.49
N ALA A 491 45.61 37.48 -25.42
CA ALA A 491 46.56 38.26 -26.20
C ALA A 491 47.42 39.18 -25.30
N VAL A 492 46.84 39.76 -24.25
CA VAL A 492 47.59 40.54 -23.25
C VAL A 492 48.56 39.65 -22.48
N ALA A 493 48.14 38.46 -22.04
CA ALA A 493 48.98 37.53 -21.31
C ALA A 493 50.19 37.10 -22.14
N GLU A 494 49.97 36.72 -23.40
CA GLU A 494 51.03 36.35 -24.35
C GLU A 494 52.03 37.49 -24.55
N LEU A 495 51.55 38.71 -24.83
CA LEU A 495 52.41 39.87 -25.10
C LEU A 495 53.16 40.38 -23.87
N THR A 496 52.63 40.15 -22.67
CA THR A 496 53.30 40.56 -21.43
C THR A 496 54.25 39.51 -20.88
N GLY A 497 54.24 38.28 -21.44
CA GLY A 497 54.93 37.13 -20.86
C GLY A 497 54.45 36.80 -19.44
N GLN A 498 53.34 37.38 -19.02
CA GLN A 498 52.62 36.96 -17.84
C GLN A 498 51.75 35.81 -18.32
N GLU A 499 52.31 34.60 -18.36
CA GLU A 499 51.47 33.41 -18.34
C GLU A 499 50.42 33.65 -17.25
N ASN A 500 49.17 33.35 -17.57
CA ASN A 500 48.04 33.55 -16.67
C ASN A 500 48.17 32.49 -15.57
N ILE A 501 49.21 32.61 -14.72
CA ILE A 501 49.57 31.64 -13.70
C ILE A 501 48.37 31.58 -12.80
N MET A 502 47.63 30.48 -12.94
CA MET A 502 46.35 30.36 -12.28
C MET A 502 46.62 30.44 -10.77
N PRO A 503 45.72 30.99 -9.95
CA PRO A 503 45.98 31.23 -8.54
C PRO A 503 46.49 30.00 -7.78
N TRP A 504 46.19 28.79 -8.27
CA TRP A 504 46.65 27.51 -7.73
C TRP A 504 48.04 27.06 -8.19
N GLU A 505 48.59 27.59 -9.28
CA GLU A 505 49.90 27.20 -9.83
C GLU A 505 51.08 27.86 -9.10
N LYS A 506 50.83 28.88 -8.27
CA LYS A 506 51.87 29.55 -7.46
C LYS A 506 52.25 28.80 -6.17
N GLY A 507 51.82 27.54 -6.02
CA GLY A 507 52.10 26.67 -4.88
C GLY A 507 51.31 27.02 -3.61
N GLU A 508 51.34 26.11 -2.61
CA GLU A 508 50.62 26.23 -1.32
C GLU A 508 50.85 27.56 -0.58
N ASN A 509 51.98 28.23 -0.85
CA ASN A 509 52.40 29.45 -0.16
C ASN A 509 51.53 30.70 -0.46
N GLN A 510 50.60 30.65 -1.42
CA GLN A 510 49.66 31.77 -1.69
C GLN A 510 48.27 31.60 -1.07
N LEU A 511 47.93 30.40 -0.58
CA LEU A 511 46.74 30.21 0.25
C LEU A 511 47.04 30.77 1.65
N GLN A 512 47.05 32.10 1.79
CA GLN A 512 46.99 32.68 3.13
C GLN A 512 45.73 32.14 3.78
N ALA A 513 45.90 31.38 4.87
CA ALA A 513 44.79 30.90 5.67
C ALA A 513 43.80 32.05 5.86
N PRO A 514 42.52 31.87 5.49
CA PRO A 514 41.56 32.96 5.53
C PRO A 514 41.60 33.56 6.93
N LYS A 515 41.95 34.85 7.03
CA LYS A 515 41.94 35.56 8.30
C LYS A 515 40.49 35.64 8.77
N LEU A 516 40.10 34.67 9.58
CA LEU A 516 38.79 34.65 10.21
C LEU A 516 38.70 35.90 11.10
N PRO A 517 37.57 36.62 11.07
CA PRO A 517 37.40 37.78 11.93
C PRO A 517 37.48 37.36 13.41
N ASP A 518 38.02 38.21 14.27
CA ASP A 518 38.36 37.87 15.68
C ASP A 518 37.17 37.34 16.50
N ASN A 519 35.95 37.59 16.06
CA ASN A 519 34.72 37.10 16.68
C ASN A 519 34.34 35.67 16.28
N TRP A 520 34.99 35.07 15.27
CA TRP A 520 34.70 33.71 14.81
C TRP A 520 34.98 32.65 15.89
N ASN A 521 36.03 32.87 16.69
CA ASN A 521 36.40 32.00 17.82
C ASN A 521 35.35 32.00 18.95
N LYS A 522 34.42 32.96 18.99
CA LYS A 522 33.30 32.98 19.94
C LYS A 522 32.08 32.19 19.45
N ILE A 523 31.91 32.08 18.14
CA ILE A 523 30.73 31.46 17.51
C ILE A 523 30.98 29.97 17.31
N VAL A 524 32.19 29.61 16.90
CA VAL A 524 32.64 28.23 16.81
C VAL A 524 33.72 28.05 17.86
N PRO A 525 33.40 27.57 19.07
CA PRO A 525 34.43 27.18 20.01
C PRO A 525 35.26 26.10 19.31
N GLN A 526 36.50 26.44 18.96
CA GLN A 526 37.50 25.46 18.57
C GLN A 526 37.78 24.61 19.81
N LYS A 527 36.93 23.60 20.06
CA LYS A 527 37.38 22.43 20.80
C LYS A 527 38.55 21.90 20.00
N SER A 528 39.77 22.04 20.52
CA SER A 528 40.96 21.51 19.88
C SER A 528 40.68 20.09 19.45
N CYS A 529 41.04 19.73 18.21
CA CYS A 529 40.84 18.39 17.68
C CYS A 529 41.50 17.31 18.56
N ASP A 530 42.40 17.70 19.46
CA ASP A 530 43.07 16.85 20.43
C ASP A 530 42.09 16.24 21.46
N GLU A 531 41.10 16.99 21.97
CA GLU A 531 40.14 16.46 22.97
C GLU A 531 39.22 15.39 22.36
N LYS A 532 38.80 15.56 21.10
CA LYS A 532 37.94 14.58 20.41
C LYS A 532 38.72 13.35 19.92
N CYS A 533 40.01 13.49 19.62
CA CYS A 533 40.86 12.34 19.29
C CYS A 533 41.16 11.47 20.52
N GLU A 534 41.30 12.07 21.70
CA GLU A 534 41.43 11.34 22.97
C GLU A 534 40.13 10.60 23.35
N GLU A 535 38.96 11.24 23.23
CA GLU A 535 37.66 10.58 23.48
C GLU A 535 37.42 9.42 22.52
N LYS A 536 37.77 9.57 21.23
CA LYS A 536 37.59 8.50 20.25
C LYS A 536 38.51 7.31 20.54
N LYS A 537 39.78 7.55 20.90
CA LYS A 537 40.71 6.50 21.34
C LYS A 537 40.25 5.80 22.62
N ALA A 538 39.64 6.54 23.57
CA ALA A 538 39.09 5.95 24.79
C ALA A 538 37.85 5.07 24.53
N VAL A 539 37.01 5.44 23.56
CA VAL A 539 35.85 4.63 23.15
C VAL A 539 36.29 3.38 22.39
N GLU A 540 37.28 3.49 21.50
CA GLU A 540 37.85 2.36 20.76
C GLU A 540 38.51 1.34 21.70
N LYS A 541 39.28 1.82 22.69
CA LYS A 541 39.88 0.98 23.74
C LYS A 541 38.84 0.24 24.58
N LYS A 542 37.71 0.90 24.92
CA LYS A 542 36.59 0.26 25.65
C LYS A 542 35.84 -0.78 24.81
N MET A 543 35.80 -0.63 23.49
CA MET A 543 35.21 -1.64 22.61
C MET A 543 36.12 -2.85 22.44
N GLU A 544 37.44 -2.67 22.46
CA GLU A 544 38.41 -3.78 22.43
C GLU A 544 38.42 -4.58 23.74
N GLU A 545 38.37 -3.92 24.92
CA GLU A 545 38.30 -4.61 26.21
C GLU A 545 37.01 -5.45 26.36
N LYS A 546 35.89 -5.03 25.75
CA LYS A 546 34.63 -5.80 25.78
C LYS A 546 34.60 -7.03 24.87
N LYS A 547 35.56 -7.18 23.96
CA LYS A 547 35.66 -8.36 23.08
C LYS A 547 36.52 -9.50 23.67
N ALA A 548 37.12 -9.28 24.84
CA ALA A 548 38.10 -10.20 25.43
C ALA A 548 37.60 -10.98 26.66
N GLU A 549 36.28 -11.09 26.90
CA GLU A 549 35.75 -12.03 27.90
C GLU A 549 35.47 -13.41 27.28
N PRO A 550 36.19 -14.48 27.69
CA PRO A 550 35.94 -15.83 27.21
C PRO A 550 34.71 -16.45 27.90
N VAL A 551 33.75 -16.89 27.10
CA VAL A 551 32.63 -17.74 27.51
C VAL A 551 33.15 -19.17 27.66
N LEU A 552 33.40 -19.63 28.89
CA LEU A 552 33.55 -21.05 29.22
C LEU A 552 33.11 -21.31 30.66
N GLU A 553 31.94 -21.89 30.85
CA GLU A 553 31.73 -22.89 31.91
C GLU A 553 30.89 -24.07 31.35
N PRO A 554 31.29 -25.33 31.61
CA PRO A 554 30.62 -26.52 31.11
C PRO A 554 29.44 -26.95 31.98
N ILE A 555 28.41 -27.46 31.32
CA ILE A 555 27.23 -28.08 31.91
C ILE A 555 27.64 -29.41 32.60
N PRO A 556 27.33 -29.63 33.90
CA PRO A 556 27.56 -30.92 34.53
C PRO A 556 26.46 -31.91 34.16
N THR A 557 26.86 -33.03 33.59
CA THR A 557 26.06 -34.25 33.43
C THR A 557 25.91 -34.94 34.80
N GLY A 558 24.69 -35.03 35.31
CA GLY A 558 24.34 -35.87 36.45
C GLY A 558 23.47 -37.04 36.01
N ASN A 559 23.97 -38.26 36.19
CA ASN A 559 23.25 -39.51 36.02
C ASN A 559 23.14 -40.21 37.39
N GLU A 560 21.94 -40.72 37.68
CA GLU A 560 21.58 -41.91 38.48
C GLU A 560 21.64 -41.97 40.03
N ALA A 561 20.54 -42.56 40.52
CA ALA A 561 20.33 -43.44 41.69
C ALA A 561 19.98 -42.83 43.06
N GLY A 562 18.75 -43.18 43.52
CA GLY A 562 18.17 -42.94 44.84
C GLY A 562 16.67 -43.15 44.82
#